data_AF-A0A5D3BS43-F1
#
_entry.id   AF-A0A5D3BS43-F1
#
_cell.length_a   1.000
_cell.length_b   1.000
_cell.length_c   1.000
_cell.angle_alpha   90.00
_cell.angle_beta   90.00
_cell.angle_gamma   90.00
#
_symmetry.space_group_name_H-M   'P 1'
#
loop_
_entity.id
_entity.type
_entity.pdbx_description
1 polymer ?
#
loop_
_entity_poly.entity_id
_entity_poly.type
_entity_poly.pdbx_seq_one_letter_code
_entity_poly.pdbx_strand_id
1 'polypeptide(L)'
;MEERRLEDEIPRNIGHVKVLNGWSNKSFNMLLELLRVVFPMFVEHQMLNTFKEFQGNCYRHFKKYSDPEEACANPPHLLVGRDKDRHFLYDRYMSCAFQKQSRTNKAARQKQLYNHSNRSKSFLQR
;
A
#
# COMPACT_ATOMS: atom_id res chain seq x y z
N MET A 1 -29.93 14.72 -41.18
CA MET A 1 -30.56 15.31 -39.99
C MET A 1 -30.35 14.30 -38.88
N GLU A 2 -29.19 14.38 -38.24
CA GLU A 2 -28.71 13.39 -37.27
C GLU A 2 -28.55 14.09 -35.92
N GLU A 3 -29.68 14.32 -35.28
CA GLU A 3 -29.78 14.90 -33.95
C GLU A 3 -29.73 13.75 -32.93
N ARG A 4 -28.56 13.10 -32.85
CA ARG A 4 -28.29 12.13 -31.79
C ARG A 4 -27.37 12.74 -30.74
N ARG A 5 -27.99 13.03 -29.58
CA ARG A 5 -27.45 12.83 -28.23
C ARG A 5 -26.13 13.55 -27.90
N LEU A 6 -26.21 14.86 -27.68
CA LEU A 6 -25.16 15.63 -26.99
C LEU A 6 -25.40 15.76 -25.47
N GLU A 7 -26.41 15.07 -24.93
CA GLU A 7 -26.78 15.13 -23.51
C GLU A 7 -26.22 13.96 -22.68
N ASP A 8 -25.70 12.92 -23.34
CA ASP A 8 -25.18 11.71 -22.67
C ASP A 8 -23.71 11.87 -22.22
N GLU A 9 -23.09 13.02 -22.48
CA GLU A 9 -21.69 13.31 -22.16
C GLU A 9 -21.54 14.55 -21.27
N ILE A 10 -22.47 14.77 -20.34
CA ILE A 10 -22.25 15.74 -19.26
C ILE A 10 -21.11 15.21 -18.37
N PRO A 11 -19.96 15.89 -18.28
CA PRO A 11 -18.86 15.43 -17.44
C PRO A 11 -19.35 15.33 -16.00
N ARG A 12 -19.18 14.14 -15.38
CA ARG A 12 -19.57 13.80 -13.99
C ARG A 12 -19.19 14.87 -12.95
N ASN A 13 -18.22 15.71 -13.28
CA ASN A 13 -17.74 16.82 -12.46
C ASN A 13 -18.77 17.96 -12.30
N ILE A 14 -19.68 18.19 -13.27
CA ILE A 14 -20.70 19.26 -13.19
C ILE A 14 -21.71 18.98 -12.06
N GLY A 15 -22.07 17.71 -11.83
CA GLY A 15 -22.96 17.31 -10.73
C GLY A 15 -22.33 17.54 -9.36
N HIS A 16 -21.05 17.18 -9.19
CA HIS A 16 -20.31 17.40 -7.95
C HIS A 16 -20.15 18.89 -7.60
N VAL A 17 -19.88 19.74 -8.61
CA VAL A 17 -19.74 21.19 -8.41
C VAL A 17 -21.06 21.83 -7.97
N LYS A 18 -22.20 21.40 -8.54
CA LYS A 18 -23.53 21.89 -8.13
C LYS A 18 -23.86 21.56 -6.67
N VAL A 19 -23.47 20.38 -6.18
CA VAL A 19 -23.71 19.97 -4.79
C VAL A 19 -22.87 20.79 -3.80
N LEU A 20 -21.60 21.04 -4.12
CA LEU A 20 -20.70 21.84 -3.29
C LEU A 20 -21.13 23.31 -3.22
N ASN A 21 -21.65 23.86 -4.32
CA ASN A 21 -22.15 25.25 -4.38
C ASN A 21 -23.39 25.50 -3.49
N GLY A 22 -24.08 24.46 -3.03
CA GLY A 22 -25.20 24.57 -2.08
C GLY A 22 -24.77 24.57 -0.61
N TRP A 23 -23.49 24.41 -0.31
CA TRP A 23 -22.99 24.33 1.07
C TRP A 23 -22.74 25.71 1.66
N SER A 24 -22.97 25.85 2.97
CA SER A 24 -22.53 27.06 3.69
C SER A 24 -21.01 27.15 3.69
N ASN A 25 -20.47 28.37 3.64
CA ASN A 25 -19.02 28.61 3.71
C ASN A 25 -18.38 27.95 4.95
N LYS A 26 -19.09 27.90 6.07
CA LYS A 26 -18.62 27.22 7.30
C LYS A 26 -18.46 25.72 7.10
N SER A 27 -19.45 25.07 6.49
CA SER A 27 -19.43 23.63 6.21
C SER A 27 -18.35 23.27 5.19
N PHE A 28 -18.18 24.10 4.16
CA PHE A 28 -17.14 23.91 3.15
C PHE A 28 -15.73 24.06 3.75
N ASN A 29 -15.50 25.08 4.57
CA ASN A 29 -14.23 25.27 5.27
C ASN A 29 -13.91 24.10 6.23
N MET A 30 -14.91 23.57 6.96
CA MET A 30 -14.70 22.38 7.80
C MET A 30 -14.28 21.14 6.98
N LEU A 31 -14.87 20.93 5.79
CA LEU A 31 -14.47 19.84 4.91
C LEU A 31 -13.04 20.03 4.38
N LEU A 32 -12.69 21.24 3.96
CA LEU A 32 -11.33 21.54 3.49
C LEU A 32 -10.29 21.29 4.59
N GLU A 33 -10.53 21.76 5.81
CA GLU A 33 -9.62 21.53 6.93
C GLU A 33 -9.48 20.03 7.26
N LEU A 34 -10.58 19.27 7.21
CA LEU A 34 -10.53 17.82 7.38
C LEU A 34 -9.70 17.15 6.27
N LEU A 35 -9.93 17.51 5.01
CA LEU A 35 -9.20 16.94 3.87
C LEU A 35 -7.71 17.28 3.91
N ARG A 36 -7.34 18.50 4.34
CA ARG A 36 -5.94 18.91 4.50
C ARG A 36 -5.19 18.03 5.50
N VAL A 37 -5.84 17.61 6.57
CA VAL A 37 -5.24 16.75 7.60
C VAL A 37 -5.25 15.27 7.18
N VAL A 38 -6.37 14.79 6.64
CA VAL A 38 -6.57 13.35 6.41
C VAL A 38 -5.90 12.86 5.13
N PHE A 39 -5.80 13.70 4.10
CA PHE A 39 -5.29 13.27 2.81
C PHE A 39 -3.81 12.82 2.85
N PRO A 40 -2.88 13.57 3.46
CA PRO A 40 -1.49 13.12 3.60
C PRO A 40 -1.38 11.81 4.39
N MET A 41 -2.12 11.69 5.50
CA MET A 41 -2.14 10.47 6.31
C MET A 41 -2.62 9.26 5.50
N PHE A 42 -3.64 9.44 4.67
CA PHE A 42 -4.15 8.38 3.80
C PHE A 42 -3.10 7.97 2.76
N VAL A 43 -2.47 8.94 2.09
CA VAL A 43 -1.43 8.66 1.09
C VAL A 43 -0.24 7.94 1.73
N GLU A 44 0.24 8.42 2.87
CA GLU A 44 1.34 7.78 3.62
C GLU A 44 0.97 6.35 4.04
N HIS A 45 -0.24 6.15 4.56
CA HIS A 45 -0.71 4.83 4.96
C HIS A 45 -0.79 3.87 3.77
N GLN A 46 -1.33 4.33 2.63
CA GLN A 46 -1.40 3.52 1.41
C GLN A 46 0.00 3.18 0.89
N MET A 47 0.88 4.18 0.78
CA MET A 47 2.26 3.97 0.34
C MET A 47 3.01 3.01 1.25
N LEU A 48 2.86 3.16 2.58
CA LEU A 48 3.49 2.27 3.55
C LEU A 48 2.99 0.83 3.41
N ASN A 49 1.70 0.62 3.15
CA ASN A 49 1.15 -0.72 2.98
C ASN A 49 1.61 -1.35 1.66
N THR A 50 1.54 -0.62 0.54
CA THR A 50 2.09 -1.08 -0.75
C THR A 50 3.57 -1.42 -0.64
N PHE A 51 4.34 -0.61 0.09
CA PHE A 51 5.76 -0.87 0.33
C PHE A 51 5.99 -2.15 1.16
N LYS A 52 5.22 -2.36 2.23
CA LYS A 52 5.29 -3.59 3.04
C LYS A 52 4.93 -4.83 2.21
N GLU A 53 3.93 -4.74 1.35
CA GLU A 53 3.57 -5.83 0.43
C GLU A 53 4.68 -6.14 -0.55
N PHE A 54 5.26 -5.09 -1.16
CA PHE A 54 6.43 -5.22 -2.03
C PHE A 54 7.61 -5.90 -1.34
N GLN A 55 7.97 -5.44 -0.13
CA GLN A 55 9.04 -6.05 0.67
C GLN A 55 8.75 -7.52 0.98
N GLY A 56 7.50 -7.84 1.37
CA GLY A 56 7.08 -9.20 1.64
C GLY A 56 7.15 -10.11 0.40
N ASN A 57 6.76 -9.60 -0.77
CA ASN A 57 6.87 -10.29 -2.04
C ASN A 57 8.33 -10.56 -2.41
N CYS A 58 9.21 -9.56 -2.31
CA CYS A 58 10.64 -9.71 -2.57
C CYS A 58 11.28 -10.74 -1.65
N TYR A 59 11.03 -10.66 -0.34
CA TYR A 59 11.58 -11.62 0.61
C TYR A 59 11.12 -13.06 0.32
N ARG A 60 9.82 -13.28 0.06
CA ARG A 60 9.29 -14.60 -0.30
C ARG A 60 9.92 -15.14 -1.58
N HIS A 61 10.06 -14.27 -2.58
CA HIS A 61 10.69 -14.60 -3.85
C HIS A 61 12.13 -15.03 -3.66
N PHE A 62 12.98 -14.18 -3.08
CA PHE A 62 14.40 -14.48 -2.92
C PHE A 62 14.64 -15.66 -2.00
N LYS A 63 13.80 -15.86 -0.97
CA LYS A 63 13.92 -17.03 -0.08
C LYS A 63 13.66 -18.36 -0.79
N LYS A 64 12.85 -18.36 -1.86
CA LYS A 64 12.52 -19.59 -2.62
C LYS A 64 13.76 -20.15 -3.34
N TYR A 65 14.66 -19.27 -3.77
CA TYR A 65 15.84 -19.62 -4.54
C TYR A 65 17.07 -19.63 -3.63
N SER A 66 17.85 -20.71 -3.67
CA SER A 66 19.14 -20.77 -2.96
C SER A 66 20.27 -20.12 -3.77
N ASP A 67 20.11 -20.11 -5.10
CA ASP A 67 21.06 -19.52 -6.03
C ASP A 67 20.63 -18.09 -6.43
N PRO A 68 21.50 -17.07 -6.22
CA PRO A 68 21.26 -15.71 -6.71
C PRO A 68 21.04 -15.64 -8.22
N GLU A 69 21.65 -16.50 -9.02
CA GLU A 69 21.50 -16.50 -10.48
C GLU A 69 20.10 -16.96 -10.89
N GLU A 70 19.58 -18.03 -10.27
CA GLU A 70 18.23 -18.53 -10.48
C GLU A 70 17.16 -17.52 -10.03
N ALA A 71 17.44 -16.82 -8.93
CA ALA A 71 16.59 -15.72 -8.44
C ALA A 71 16.58 -14.52 -9.41
N CYS A 72 17.69 -14.29 -10.12
CA CYS A 72 17.86 -13.22 -11.10
C CYS A 72 17.19 -13.53 -12.45
N ALA A 73 17.17 -14.80 -12.87
CA ALA A 73 16.48 -15.24 -14.08
C ALA A 73 14.95 -15.06 -14.01
N ASN A 74 14.39 -15.02 -12.79
CA ASN A 74 12.95 -14.95 -12.54
C ASN A 74 12.59 -13.72 -11.69
N PRO A 75 12.79 -12.47 -12.12
CA PRO A 75 12.55 -11.32 -11.26
C PRO A 75 11.05 -11.13 -10.96
N PRO A 76 10.69 -10.62 -9.77
CA PRO A 76 9.35 -10.07 -9.54
C PRO A 76 9.02 -9.03 -10.61
N HIS A 77 7.78 -8.98 -11.09
CA HIS A 77 7.35 -8.08 -12.18
C HIS A 77 7.79 -6.61 -12.00
N LEU A 78 7.82 -6.11 -10.76
CA LEU A 78 8.25 -4.73 -10.43
C LEU A 78 9.77 -4.50 -10.50
N LEU A 79 10.57 -5.57 -10.58
CA LEU A 79 12.02 -5.55 -10.66
C LEU A 79 12.55 -5.92 -12.04
N VAL A 80 11.67 -6.17 -13.02
CA VAL A 80 12.07 -6.41 -14.42
C VAL A 80 12.83 -5.20 -14.95
N GLY A 81 14.01 -5.42 -15.51
CA GLY A 81 14.89 -4.34 -16.02
C GLY A 81 15.58 -3.50 -14.93
N ARG A 82 15.46 -3.87 -13.66
CA ARG A 82 16.11 -3.19 -12.51
C ARG A 82 17.18 -4.08 -11.88
N ASP A 83 18.15 -4.51 -12.68
CA ASP A 83 19.13 -5.52 -12.24
C ASP A 83 19.93 -5.10 -11.00
N LYS A 84 20.32 -3.82 -10.91
CA LYS A 84 21.05 -3.27 -9.74
C LYS A 84 20.21 -3.32 -8.46
N ASP A 85 18.95 -2.91 -8.54
CA ASP A 85 18.03 -2.93 -7.40
C ASP A 85 17.77 -4.39 -6.96
N ARG A 86 17.66 -5.31 -7.93
CA ARG A 86 17.48 -6.74 -7.66
C ARG A 86 18.67 -7.32 -6.89
N HIS A 87 19.91 -7.05 -7.34
CA HIS A 87 21.12 -7.51 -6.65
C HIS A 87 21.21 -6.93 -5.22
N PHE A 88 21.01 -5.62 -5.06
CA PHE A 88 21.00 -4.98 -3.75
C PHE A 88 19.97 -5.60 -2.79
N LEU A 89 18.75 -5.86 -3.28
CA LEU A 89 17.69 -6.46 -2.47
C LEU A 89 18.02 -7.91 -2.10
N TYR A 90 18.58 -8.69 -3.02
CA TYR A 90 19.02 -10.06 -2.73
C TYR A 90 20.05 -10.07 -1.60
N ASP A 91 21.13 -9.28 -1.73
CA ASP A 91 22.18 -9.17 -0.72
C ASP A 91 21.62 -8.73 0.63
N ARG A 92 20.72 -7.73 0.62
CA ARG A 92 20.05 -7.24 1.83
C ARG A 92 19.29 -8.36 2.54
N TYR A 93 18.43 -9.08 1.83
CA TYR A 93 17.56 -10.11 2.42
C TYR A 93 18.29 -11.41 2.78
N MET A 94 19.34 -11.75 2.03
CA MET A 94 20.16 -12.94 2.29
C MET A 94 21.28 -12.70 3.29
N SER A 95 21.60 -11.44 3.61
CA SER A 95 22.60 -11.13 4.62
C SER A 95 22.34 -11.83 5.97
N CYS A 96 23.40 -12.35 6.56
CA CYS A 96 23.36 -12.95 7.90
C CYS A 96 22.78 -11.99 8.95
N ALA A 97 23.06 -10.69 8.83
CA ALA A 97 22.54 -9.67 9.73
C ALA A 97 21.00 -9.59 9.67
N PHE A 98 20.44 -9.49 8.45
CA PHE A 98 18.99 -9.44 8.26
C PHE A 98 18.31 -10.71 8.76
N GLN A 99 18.85 -11.88 8.42
CA GLN A 99 18.28 -13.16 8.86
C GLN A 99 18.28 -13.31 10.38
N LYS A 100 19.39 -12.93 11.04
CA LYS A 100 19.47 -12.93 12.52
C LYS A 100 18.43 -11.98 13.12
N GLN A 101 18.36 -10.74 12.62
CA GLN A 101 17.37 -9.77 13.09
C GLN A 101 15.94 -10.27 12.90
N SER A 102 15.64 -10.89 11.75
CA SER A 102 14.33 -11.46 11.47
C SER A 102 13.96 -12.58 12.44
N ARG A 103 14.91 -13.44 12.83
CA ARG A 103 14.70 -14.50 13.83
C ARG A 103 14.41 -13.90 15.21
N THR A 104 15.18 -12.90 15.62
CA THR A 104 14.97 -12.20 16.89
C THR A 104 13.61 -11.50 16.93
N ASN A 105 13.23 -10.78 15.88
CA ASN A 105 11.92 -10.13 15.77
C ASN A 105 10.77 -11.15 15.85
N LYS A 106 10.92 -12.32 15.22
CA LYS A 106 9.93 -13.41 15.28
C LYS A 106 9.79 -13.94 16.72
N ALA A 107 10.91 -14.18 17.41
CA ALA A 107 10.90 -14.64 18.80
C ALA A 107 10.31 -13.58 19.75
N ALA A 108 10.61 -12.29 19.53
CA ALA A 108 10.04 -11.18 20.30
C ALA A 108 8.52 -11.11 20.15
N ARG A 109 7.99 -11.28 18.92
CA ARG A 109 6.54 -11.34 18.67
C ARG A 109 5.87 -12.54 19.35
N GLN A 110 6.53 -13.70 19.38
CA GLN A 110 6.02 -14.89 20.08
C GLN A 110 5.96 -14.72 21.60
N LYS A 111 6.81 -13.86 22.16
CA LYS A 111 6.82 -13.53 23.59
C LYS A 111 5.76 -12.49 23.98
N GLN A 112 5.09 -11.84 23.02
CA GLN A 112 4.02 -10.92 23.35
C GLN A 112 2.78 -11.71 23.79
N LEU A 113 2.28 -11.40 24.99
CA LEU A 113 1.13 -12.04 25.63
C LEU A 113 -0.20 -11.82 24.89
N TYR A 114 -0.24 -10.85 23.95
CA TYR A 114 -1.44 -10.52 23.20
C TYR A 114 -1.33 -10.99 21.73
N ASN A 115 -2.33 -11.77 21.30
CA ASN A 115 -2.48 -12.13 19.89
C ASN A 115 -2.92 -10.91 19.07
N HIS A 116 -1.96 -10.20 18.49
CA HIS A 116 -2.24 -9.19 17.47
C HIS A 116 -2.62 -9.90 16.16
N SER A 117 -3.91 -10.18 15.99
CA SER A 117 -4.47 -10.51 14.69
C SER A 117 -4.73 -9.21 13.92
N ASN A 118 -4.35 -9.14 12.65
CA ASN A 118 -4.71 -8.03 11.73
C ASN A 118 -6.22 -7.99 11.40
N ARG A 119 -7.06 -8.74 12.14
CA ARG A 119 -8.50 -8.71 12.00
C ARG A 119 -9.03 -7.68 12.98
N SER A 120 -9.66 -6.63 12.49
CA SER A 120 -10.49 -5.74 13.30
C SER A 120 -11.46 -6.61 14.11
N LYS A 121 -11.24 -6.70 15.43
CA LYS A 121 -12.14 -7.44 16.32
C LYS A 121 -13.49 -6.74 16.28
N SER A 122 -14.52 -7.40 15.77
CA SER A 122 -15.89 -6.94 15.91
C SER A 122 -16.22 -6.89 17.40
N PHE A 123 -16.67 -5.72 17.88
CA PHE A 123 -16.96 -5.43 19.28
C PHE A 123 -18.13 -6.24 19.88
N LEU A 124 -18.69 -7.17 19.12
CA LEU A 124 -19.81 -8.01 19.52
C LEU A 124 -19.36 -9.47 19.55
N GLN A 125 -18.88 -9.90 20.70
CA GLN A 125 -19.03 -11.28 21.13
C GLN A 125 -19.86 -11.24 22.41
N ARG A 126 -21.07 -11.78 22.31
CA ARG A 126 -21.98 -12.05 23.42
C ARG A 126 -21.92 -13.54 23.73
#